data_AF-A0A0N4V589-F1
#
_entry.id   AF-A0A0N4V589-F1
#
_cell.length_a   1.000
_cell.length_b   1.000
_cell.length_c   1.000
_cell.angle_alpha   90.00
_cell.angle_beta   90.00
_cell.angle_gamma   90.00
#
_symmetry.space_group_name_H-M   'P 1'
#
loop_
_entity.id
_entity.type
_entity.pdbx_description
1 polymer ?
#
loop_
_entity_poly.entity_id
_entity_poly.type
_entity_poly.pdbx_seq_one_letter_code
_entity_poly.pdbx_strand_id
1 'polypeptide(L)'
;MTCCRDPAYQCENNRNSRLNCTGIAEAGGCITEVPWIALMLQQECPHSCGLCEISSCVDENELCPLLSEICNHKSWFQFMEEMCPRTCNSCKKNRRTTTSLTGDYPLQ
;
A
#
# COMPACT_ATOMS: atom_id res chain seq x y z
N MET A 1 -11.05 7.30 -14.48
CA MET A 1 -10.69 7.03 -13.08
C MET A 1 -9.37 6.30 -13.13
N THR A 2 -8.28 7.03 -12.96
CA THR A 2 -6.93 6.54 -13.20
C THR A 2 -6.28 6.42 -11.83
N CYS A 3 -5.92 5.20 -11.44
CA CYS A 3 -5.33 4.87 -10.13
C CYS A 3 -4.16 5.81 -9.76
N CYS A 4 -3.41 6.30 -10.75
CA CYS A 4 -2.28 7.22 -10.59
C CYS A 4 -2.63 8.70 -10.29
N ARG A 5 -3.92 9.07 -10.22
CA ARG A 5 -4.36 10.48 -10.03
C ARG A 5 -4.98 10.76 -8.67
N ASP A 6 -5.18 9.74 -7.84
CA ASP A 6 -5.59 9.90 -6.45
C ASP A 6 -4.33 9.84 -5.55
N PRO A 7 -4.05 10.88 -4.74
CA PRO A 7 -2.87 10.94 -3.88
C PRO A 7 -2.79 9.82 -2.83
N ALA A 8 -3.90 9.10 -2.57
CA ALA A 8 -3.91 7.91 -1.73
C ALA A 8 -3.21 6.69 -2.35
N TYR A 9 -2.94 6.73 -3.66
CA TYR A 9 -2.29 5.68 -4.43
C TYR A 9 -0.96 6.16 -5.02
N GLN A 10 -0.37 7.23 -4.47
CA GLN A 10 0.97 7.71 -4.81
C GLN A 10 2.04 6.79 -4.20
N CYS A 11 2.19 5.59 -4.74
CA CYS A 11 3.38 4.78 -4.52
C CYS A 11 4.46 5.11 -5.56
N GLU A 12 5.73 4.88 -5.26
CA GLU A 12 6.83 5.00 -6.23
C GLU A 12 7.35 3.60 -6.60
N ASN A 13 7.93 3.45 -7.78
CA ASN A 13 8.72 2.26 -8.07
C ASN A 13 9.98 2.24 -7.20
N ASN A 14 10.49 1.05 -6.90
CA ASN A 14 11.75 0.89 -6.21
C ASN A 14 12.89 1.47 -7.06
N ARG A 15 13.50 2.57 -6.58
CA ARG A 15 14.58 3.28 -7.28
C ARG A 15 15.88 2.48 -7.37
N ASN A 16 16.03 1.47 -6.51
CA ASN A 16 17.17 0.56 -6.50
C ASN A 16 16.90 -0.71 -7.31
N SER A 17 15.72 -0.83 -7.93
CA SER A 17 15.38 -1.97 -8.75
C SER A 17 16.28 -2.06 -9.98
N ARG A 18 16.64 -3.28 -10.34
CA ARG A 18 17.30 -3.56 -11.62
C ARG A 18 16.31 -3.66 -12.79
N LEU A 19 15.02 -3.55 -12.53
CA LEU A 19 13.96 -3.67 -13.52
C LEU A 19 13.66 -2.34 -14.20
N ASN A 20 13.42 -2.38 -15.52
CA ASN A 20 12.87 -1.25 -16.26
C ASN A 20 11.35 -1.24 -16.14
N CYS A 21 10.84 -0.72 -15.01
CA CYS A 21 9.41 -0.73 -14.70
C CYS A 21 8.54 -0.05 -15.76
N THR A 22 9.03 1.03 -16.39
CA THR A 22 8.33 1.71 -17.49
C THR A 22 8.25 0.80 -18.72
N GLY A 23 9.37 0.21 -19.13
CA GLY A 23 9.39 -0.69 -20.28
C GLY A 23 8.54 -1.96 -20.07
N ILE A 24 8.51 -2.49 -18.85
CA ILE A 24 7.66 -3.64 -18.51
C ILE A 24 6.18 -3.27 -18.61
N ALA A 25 5.78 -2.11 -18.09
CA ALA A 25 4.40 -1.65 -18.15
C ALA A 25 3.94 -1.38 -19.59
N GLU A 26 4.78 -0.72 -20.39
CA GLU A 26 4.49 -0.42 -21.80
C GLU A 26 4.40 -1.70 -22.65
N ALA A 27 5.22 -2.71 -22.35
CA ALA A 27 5.17 -4.01 -23.01
C ALA A 27 4.01 -4.90 -22.54
N GLY A 28 3.20 -4.47 -21.56
CA GLY A 28 2.12 -5.26 -20.98
C GLY A 28 2.58 -6.37 -20.02
N GLY A 29 3.84 -6.35 -19.59
CA GLY A 29 4.44 -7.36 -18.71
C GLY A 29 4.00 -7.29 -17.24
N CYS A 30 3.12 -6.34 -16.90
CA CYS A 30 2.56 -6.22 -15.55
C CYS A 30 1.51 -7.29 -15.22
N ILE A 31 0.94 -7.95 -16.23
CA ILE A 31 -0.03 -9.04 -16.07
C ILE A 31 0.71 -10.36 -16.23
N THR A 32 0.72 -11.17 -15.17
CA THR A 32 1.41 -12.46 -15.16
C THR A 32 0.57 -13.49 -14.41
N GLU A 33 0.56 -14.73 -14.90
CA GLU A 33 -0.06 -15.86 -14.21
C GLU A 33 0.85 -16.44 -13.12
N VAL A 34 2.11 -15.99 -13.07
CA VAL A 34 3.13 -16.51 -12.17
C VAL A 34 3.12 -15.71 -10.86
N PRO A 35 2.73 -16.31 -9.71
CA PRO A 35 2.49 -15.56 -8.48
C PRO A 35 3.71 -14.82 -7.93
N TRP A 36 4.90 -15.41 -8.03
CA TRP A 36 6.14 -14.78 -7.54
C TRP A 36 6.60 -13.60 -8.41
N ILE A 37 6.29 -13.61 -9.71
CA ILE A 37 6.56 -12.48 -10.60
C ILE A 37 5.61 -11.32 -10.27
N ALA A 38 4.33 -11.63 -10.01
CA ALA A 38 3.36 -10.62 -9.57
C ALA A 38 3.80 -9.93 -8.27
N LEU A 39 4.31 -10.70 -7.30
CA LEU A 39 4.89 -10.18 -6.06
C LEU A 39 6.13 -9.33 -6.30
N MET A 40 7.04 -9.74 -7.19
CA MET A 40 8.21 -8.92 -7.56
C MET A 40 7.78 -7.59 -8.18
N LEU A 41 6.89 -7.61 -9.17
CA LEU A 41 6.42 -6.39 -9.84
C LEU A 41 5.68 -5.45 -8.90
N GLN A 42 5.04 -5.99 -7.87
CA GLN A 42 4.40 -5.23 -6.83
C GLN A 42 5.40 -4.59 -5.83
N GLN A 43 6.52 -5.23 -5.53
CA GLN A 43 7.53 -4.61 -4.66
C GLN A 43 8.40 -3.61 -5.44
N GLU A 44 8.74 -3.97 -6.68
CA GLU A 44 9.73 -3.25 -7.47
C GLU A 44 9.11 -2.20 -8.39
N CYS A 45 7.97 -2.51 -9.01
CA CYS A 45 7.30 -1.67 -10.02
C CYS A 45 5.84 -1.30 -9.70
N PRO A 46 5.44 -1.05 -8.44
CA PRO A 46 4.02 -0.88 -8.12
C PRO A 46 3.40 0.37 -8.77
N HIS A 47 4.19 1.41 -9.03
CA HIS A 47 3.69 2.63 -9.68
C HIS A 47 3.49 2.42 -11.18
N SER A 48 4.50 1.90 -11.88
CA SER A 48 4.41 1.66 -13.33
C SER A 48 3.36 0.60 -13.67
N CYS A 49 3.21 -0.42 -12.84
CA CYS A 49 2.22 -1.48 -13.06
C CYS A 49 0.84 -1.17 -12.48
N GLY A 50 0.65 -0.02 -11.81
CA GLY A 50 -0.62 0.32 -11.16
C GLY A 50 -0.99 -0.60 -10.00
N LEU A 51 -0.02 -1.28 -9.40
CA LEU A 51 -0.16 -2.19 -8.25
C LEU A 51 -0.01 -1.45 -6.91
N CYS A 52 -0.12 -0.12 -6.90
CA CYS A 52 0.01 0.72 -5.71
C CYS A 52 -0.96 0.35 -4.57
N GLU A 53 -2.08 -0.32 -4.89
CA GLU A 53 -3.03 -0.83 -3.91
C GLU A 53 -2.39 -1.85 -2.95
N ILE A 54 -1.26 -2.44 -3.31
CA ILE A 54 -0.71 -3.61 -2.60
C ILE A 54 0.65 -3.31 -1.96
N SER A 55 1.34 -2.25 -2.39
CA SER A 55 2.71 -1.94 -1.94
C SER A 55 2.78 -1.11 -0.65
N SER A 56 1.73 -0.40 -0.27
CA SER A 56 1.68 0.39 0.99
C SER A 56 0.77 -0.22 2.06
N CYS A 57 0.04 -1.26 1.71
CA CYS A 57 -0.80 -2.00 2.61
C CYS A 57 -0.30 -3.43 2.70
N VAL A 58 0.55 -3.67 3.71
CA VAL A 58 1.15 -4.97 3.98
C VAL A 58 0.78 -5.34 5.41
N ASP A 59 0.46 -6.61 5.62
CA ASP A 59 0.28 -7.13 6.96
C ASP A 59 1.62 -7.16 7.70
N GLU A 60 1.65 -6.70 8.95
CA GLU A 60 2.86 -6.69 9.79
C GLU A 60 3.20 -8.08 10.33
N ASN A 61 2.26 -9.02 10.30
CA ASN A 61 2.42 -10.36 10.86
C ASN A 61 2.00 -11.46 9.87
N GLU A 62 2.79 -12.54 9.80
CA GLU A 62 2.51 -13.73 8.99
C GLU A 62 1.24 -14.47 9.44
N LEU A 63 0.80 -14.27 10.69
CA LEU A 63 -0.43 -14.85 11.23
C LEU A 63 -1.70 -14.11 10.79
N CYS A 64 -1.59 -12.95 10.12
CA CYS A 64 -2.75 -12.15 9.70
C CYS A 64 -3.82 -12.95 8.93
N PRO A 65 -3.49 -13.87 8.00
CA PRO A 65 -4.49 -14.69 7.30
C PRO A 65 -5.36 -15.53 8.23
N LEU A 66 -4.80 -16.01 9.35
CA LEU A 66 -5.49 -16.81 10.38
C LEU A 66 -6.39 -15.95 11.29
N LEU A 67 -6.15 -14.64 11.30
CA LEU A 67 -6.82 -13.67 12.17
C LEU A 67 -7.94 -12.89 11.44
N SER A 68 -8.26 -13.25 10.19
CA SER A 68 -9.28 -12.57 9.37
C SER A 68 -10.66 -12.46 10.02
N GLU A 69 -11.08 -13.46 10.79
CA GLU A 69 -12.33 -13.44 11.57
C GLU A 69 -12.36 -12.31 12.63
N ILE A 70 -11.19 -11.94 13.16
CA ILE A 70 -11.03 -10.92 14.21
C ILE A 70 -11.23 -9.52 13.64
N CYS A 71 -11.09 -9.33 12.32
CA CYS A 71 -11.38 -8.07 11.64
C CYS A 71 -12.81 -7.58 11.87
N ASN A 72 -13.76 -8.44 12.27
CA ASN A 72 -15.14 -8.03 12.58
C ASN A 72 -15.38 -7.76 14.08
N HIS A 73 -14.39 -8.04 14.93
CA HIS A 73 -14.53 -7.93 16.37
C HIS A 73 -14.21 -6.49 16.83
N LYS A 74 -15.22 -5.76 17.32
CA LYS A 74 -15.09 -4.34 17.72
C LYS A 74 -13.89 -4.04 18.64
N SER A 75 -13.60 -4.93 19.59
CA SER A 75 -12.51 -4.76 20.56
C SER A 75 -11.12 -4.84 19.93
N TRP A 76 -10.98 -5.61 18.85
CA TRP A 76 -9.71 -5.91 18.20
C TRP A 76 -9.55 -5.23 16.85
N PHE A 77 -10.63 -4.60 16.35
CA PHE A 77 -10.66 -3.92 15.07
C PHE A 77 -9.49 -2.95 14.90
N GLN A 78 -9.27 -2.03 15.85
CA GLN A 78 -8.17 -1.06 15.78
C GLN A 78 -6.79 -1.72 15.74
N PHE A 79 -6.58 -2.76 16.54
CA PHE A 79 -5.33 -3.51 16.54
C PHE A 79 -5.10 -4.23 15.21
N MET A 80 -6.16 -4.80 14.65
CA MET A 80 -6.12 -5.47 13.35
C MET A 80 -5.95 -4.49 12.19
N GLU A 81 -6.42 -3.24 12.30
CA GLU A 81 -6.12 -2.19 11.31
C GLU A 81 -4.65 -1.80 11.27
N GLU A 82 -3.93 -1.91 12.39
CA GLU A 82 -2.50 -1.61 12.45
C GLU A 82 -1.66 -2.83 12.06
N MET A 83 -1.98 -4.00 12.63
CA MET A 83 -1.21 -5.22 12.43
C MET A 83 -1.50 -5.94 11.12
N CYS A 84 -2.75 -5.91 10.65
CA CYS A 84 -3.21 -6.68 9.50
C CYS A 84 -4.06 -5.82 8.53
N PRO A 85 -3.58 -4.64 8.10
CA PRO A 85 -4.37 -3.71 7.29
C PRO A 85 -4.79 -4.31 5.95
N ARG A 86 -3.99 -5.24 5.39
CA ARG A 86 -4.30 -5.89 4.13
C ARG A 86 -5.34 -6.98 4.34
N THR A 87 -5.13 -7.86 5.32
CA THR A 87 -6.09 -8.95 5.60
C THR A 87 -7.47 -8.41 6.01
N CYS A 88 -7.52 -7.30 6.73
CA CYS A 88 -8.78 -6.67 7.14
C CYS A 88 -9.33 -5.64 6.15
N ASN A 89 -8.72 -5.45 4.97
CA ASN A 89 -9.07 -4.41 3.99
C ASN A 89 -9.18 -3.01 4.61
N SER A 90 -8.42 -2.76 5.67
CA SER A 90 -8.42 -1.54 6.46
C SER A 90 -7.22 -0.65 6.14
N CYS A 91 -6.54 -0.91 5.01
CA CYS A 91 -5.52 -0.08 4.40
C CYS A 91 -5.90 1.40 4.50
N LYS A 92 -5.42 2.06 5.56
CA LYS A 92 -5.65 3.49 5.72
C LYS A 92 -4.89 4.14 4.58
N LYS A 93 -5.61 4.90 3.76
CA LYS A 93 -4.99 5.95 2.95
C LYS A 93 -4.00 6.63 3.87
N ASN A 94 -2.74 6.79 3.48
CA ASN A 94 -1.86 7.75 4.12
C ASN A 94 -2.53 9.12 3.99
N ARG A 95 -3.55 9.41 4.81
CA ARG A 95 -3.67 10.72 5.39
C ARG A 95 -2.34 10.83 6.10
N ARG A 96 -1.40 11.48 5.43
CA ARG A 96 -0.58 12.44 6.15
C ARG A 96 -1.59 13.13 7.06
N THR A 97 -1.61 12.74 8.32
CA THR A 97 -1.82 13.68 9.39
C THR A 97 -0.71 14.70 9.17
N THR A 98 -0.94 15.61 8.21
CA THR A 98 -0.84 17.01 8.52
C THR A 98 -1.68 17.15 9.78
N THR A 99 -1.02 16.89 10.90
CA THR A 99 -1.14 17.73 12.06
C THR A 99 -0.97 19.14 11.50
N SER A 100 -2.07 19.71 11.01
CA SER A 100 -2.33 21.11 11.17
C SER A 100 -2.23 21.32 12.68
N LEU A 101 -1.01 21.58 13.15
CA LEU A 101 -0.81 22.43 14.30
C LEU A 101 -1.27 23.82 13.86
N THR A 102 -2.58 23.99 13.64
CA THR A 102 -3.25 25.24 13.95
C THR A 102 -3.30 25.28 15.46
N GLY A 103 -2.22 25.78 16.02
CA GLY A 103 -1.98 25.97 17.44
C GLY A 103 -0.94 27.08 17.57
N ASP A 104 -1.35 28.28 17.17
CA ASP A 104 -1.05 29.55 17.79
C ASP A 104 0.09 29.51 18.83
N TYR A 105 1.27 30.02 18.46
CA TYR A 105 2.25 30.53 19.42
C TYR A 105 2.74 31.89 18.89
N PRO A 106 2.49 32.99 19.62
CA PRO A 106 3.00 34.31 19.24
C PRO A 106 4.52 34.37 19.42
N LEU A 107 5.17 35.04 18.47
CA LEU A 107 6.54 35.51 18.59
C LEU A 107 6.67 36.43 19.81
N GLN A 108 7.51 36.04 20.78
CA GLN A 108 8.25 36.94 21.66
C GLN A 108 9.72 36.53 21.67
#